data_AF-A0A2W4NAU6-F1
#
_entry.id   AF-A0A2W4NAU6-F1
#
_cell.length_a   1.000
_cell.length_b   1.000
_cell.length_c   1.000
_cell.angle_alpha   90.00
_cell.angle_beta   90.00
_cell.angle_gamma   90.00
#
_symmetry.space_group_name_H-M   'P 1'
#
loop_
_entity.id
_entity.type
_entity.pdbx_description
1 polymer ?
#
loop_
_entity_poly.entity_id
_entity_poly.type
_entity_poly.pdbx_seq_one_letter_code
_entity_poly.pdbx_strand_id
1 'polypeptide(L)' 'MPRSTSGLIPHEIRDAFKWEIASELGLTDQILTRGWAETTSRDCGRIGGKIGGNMVKVMVQYAQQALANQKT' A
#
# COMPACT_ATOMS: atom_id res chain seq x y z
N MET A 1 -22.61 -8.84 8.13
CA MET A 1 -22.65 -8.14 6.83
C MET A 1 -21.24 -8.10 6.24
N PRO A 2 -20.98 -8.63 5.04
CA PRO A 2 -19.69 -8.44 4.39
C PRO A 2 -19.65 -7.02 3.82
N ARG A 3 -18.79 -6.16 4.39
CA ARG A 3 -18.46 -4.87 3.77
C ARG A 3 -17.64 -5.17 2.52
N SER A 4 -18.29 -5.23 1.36
CA SER A 4 -17.60 -5.17 0.08
C SER A 4 -17.12 -3.74 -0.15
N THR A 5 -16.05 -3.36 0.54
CA THR A 5 -15.19 -2.27 0.08
C THR A 5 -14.46 -2.80 -1.15
N SER A 6 -15.04 -2.59 -2.33
CA SER A 6 -14.28 -2.64 -3.57
C SER A 6 -13.06 -1.76 -3.37
N GLY A 7 -11.90 -2.39 -3.18
CA GLY A 7 -10.66 -1.66 -2.93
C GLY A 7 -10.46 -0.67 -4.08
N LEU A 8 -10.21 0.60 -3.76
CA LEU A 8 -9.87 1.63 -4.75
C LEU A 8 -8.65 1.25 -5.60
N ILE A 9 -7.88 0.24 -5.14
CA ILE A 9 -6.68 -0.27 -5.76
C ILE A 9 -6.87 -1.76 -6.04
N PRO A 10 -6.52 -2.22 -7.26
CA PRO A 10 -6.44 -3.64 -7.59
C PRO A 10 -5.60 -4.43 -6.59
N HIS A 11 -6.03 -5.67 -6.31
CA HIS A 11 -5.36 -6.55 -5.37
C HIS A 11 -3.87 -6.76 -5.71
N GLU A 12 -3.55 -6.90 -6.99
CA GLU A 12 -2.20 -7.13 -7.51
C GLU A 12 -1.26 -5.96 -7.19
N ILE A 13 -1.71 -4.73 -7.46
CA ILE A 13 -0.93 -3.51 -7.20
C ILE A 13 -0.69 -3.37 -5.70
N ARG A 14 -1.73 -3.58 -4.89
CA ARG A 14 -1.62 -3.52 -3.42
C ARG A 14 -0.60 -4.55 -2.90
N ASP A 15 -0.58 -5.75 -3.46
CA ASP A 15 0.35 -6.80 -3.03
C ASP A 15 1.79 -6.52 -3.48
N ALA A 16 2.00 -5.97 -4.69
CA ALA A 16 3.31 -5.49 -5.12
C ALA A 16 3.86 -4.44 -4.14
N PHE A 17 3.04 -3.46 -3.75
CA PHE A 17 3.42 -2.45 -2.76
C PHE A 17 3.74 -3.03 -1.37
N LYS A 18 3.04 -4.09 -0.94
CA LYS A 18 3.38 -4.77 0.32
C LYS A 18 4.81 -5.30 0.30
N TRP A 19 5.22 -5.92 -0.80
CA TRP A 19 6.58 -6.45 -0.94
C TRP A 19 7.63 -5.36 -1.09
N GLU A 20 7.33 -4.29 -1.84
CA GLU A 20 8.20 -3.13 -1.98
C GLU A 20 8.47 -2.47 -0.62
N ILE A 21 7.41 -2.16 0.13
CA ILE A 21 7.54 -1.53 1.46
C ILE A 21 8.17 -2.48 2.48
N ALA A 22 7.88 -3.78 2.41
CA ALA A 22 8.56 -4.78 3.23
C ALA A 22 10.07 -4.80 2.97
N SER A 23 10.48 -4.66 1.70
CA SER A 23 11.87 -4.56 1.29
C SER A 23 12.54 -3.29 1.82
N GLU A 24 11.89 -2.14 1.66
CA GLU A 24 12.38 -0.87 2.22
C GLU A 24 12.58 -0.91 3.74
N LEU A 25 11.72 -1.66 4.44
CA LEU A 25 11.76 -1.78 5.90
C LEU A 25 12.69 -2.90 6.40
N GLY A 26 13.30 -3.68 5.50
CA GLY A 26 14.13 -4.84 5.87
C GLY A 26 13.33 -5.96 6.55
N LEU A 27 12.02 -6.04 6.27
CA LEU A 27 11.11 -7.02 6.86
C LEU A 27 10.85 -8.21 5.93
N THR A 28 11.30 -8.15 4.68
CA THR A 28 11.09 -9.19 3.67
C THR A 28 11.51 -10.58 4.14
N ASP A 29 12.72 -10.72 4.69
CA ASP A 29 13.22 -12.02 5.15
C ASP A 29 12.37 -12.60 6.30
N GLN A 30 11.90 -11.74 7.20
CA GLN A 30 11.04 -12.14 8.31
C GLN A 30 9.67 -12.60 7.81
N ILE A 31 9.12 -11.89 6.83
CA ILE A 31 7.85 -12.24 6.19
C ILE A 31 7.97 -13.52 5.37
N LEU A 32 9.08 -13.75 4.68
CA LEU A 32 9.33 -14.97 3.93
C LEU A 32 9.49 -16.19 4.86
N THR A 33 10.15 -15.99 6.00
CA THR A 33 10.45 -17.08 6.95
C THR A 33 9.25 -17.44 7.82
N ARG A 34 8.50 -16.44 8.30
CA ARG A 34 7.43 -16.60 9.30
C ARG A 34 6.03 -16.40 8.70
N GLY A 35 5.95 -15.79 7.52
CA GLY A 35 4.69 -15.41 6.90
C GLY A 35 4.13 -14.09 7.45
N TRP A 36 3.20 -13.52 6.69
CA TRP A 36 2.48 -12.30 7.06
C TRP A 36 1.65 -12.46 8.35
N ALA A 37 1.21 -13.68 8.67
CA ALA A 37 0.38 -13.97 9.84
C ALA A 37 1.18 -13.91 11.16
N GLU A 38 2.47 -14.24 11.13
CA GLU A 38 3.36 -14.22 12.30
C GLU A 38 4.17 -12.93 12.41
N THR A 39 4.06 -12.03 11.43
CA THR A 39 4.68 -10.70 11.49
C THR A 39 4.01 -9.87 12.57
N THR A 40 4.78 -9.13 13.37
CA THR A 40 4.22 -8.38 14.50
C THR A 40 3.17 -7.37 14.02
N SER A 41 2.09 -7.18 14.79
CA SER A 41 1.04 -6.21 14.45
C SER A 41 1.60 -4.79 14.25
N ARG A 42 2.71 -4.46 14.93
CA ARG A 42 3.43 -3.19 14.79
C ARG A 42 4.07 -3.06 13.40
N ASP A 43 4.72 -4.11 12.92
CA ASP A 43 5.40 -4.10 11.63
C ASP A 43 4.40 -4.19 10.47
N CYS A 44 3.36 -5.00 10.62
CA CYS A 44 2.20 -4.99 9.70
C CYS A 44 1.55 -3.59 9.63
N GLY A 45 1.42 -2.90 10.77
CA GLY A 45 0.90 -1.53 10.83
C GLY A 45 1.81 -0.52 10.13
N ARG A 46 3.13 -0.65 10.26
CA ARG A 46 4.10 0.20 9.54
C ARG A 46 4.04 -0.01 8.04
N ILE A 47 3.98 -1.27 7.59
CA ILE A 47 3.84 -1.61 6.16
C ILE A 47 2.52 -1.06 5.63
N GLY A 48 1.39 -1.38 6.26
CA GLY A 48 0.07 -0.91 5.85
C GLY A 48 -0.07 0.62 5.86
N GLY A 49 0.50 1.29 6.86
CA GLY A 49 0.49 2.74 6.98
C GLY A 49 1.33 3.43 5.90
N LYS A 50 2.51 2.91 5.58
CA LYS A 50 3.34 3.42 4.47
C LYS A 50 2.68 3.22 3.11
N ILE A 51 2.08 2.05 2.87
CA ILE A 51 1.31 1.78 1.64
C ILE A 51 0.17 2.78 1.52
N GLY A 52 -0.70 2.87 2.53
CA GLY A 52 -1.84 3.79 2.50
C GLY A 52 -1.42 5.25 2.31
N GLY A 53 -0.39 5.69 3.05
CA GLY A 53 0.12 7.06 2.98
C GLY A 53 0.74 7.41 1.62
N ASN A 54 1.59 6.54 1.06
CA ASN A 54 2.20 6.77 -0.25
C ASN A 54 1.16 6.74 -1.37
N MET A 55 0.18 5.83 -1.30
CA MET A 55 -0.87 5.73 -2.31
C MET A 55 -1.80 6.94 -2.31
N VAL A 56 -2.20 7.43 -1.14
CA VAL A 56 -3.01 8.66 -1.04
C VAL A 56 -2.24 9.86 -1.61
N LYS A 57 -0.93 9.97 -1.33
CA LYS A 57 -0.10 11.04 -1.92
C LYS A 57 -0.06 10.97 -3.44
N VAL A 58 0.17 9.79 -4.01
CA VAL A 58 0.21 9.58 -5.47
C VAL A 58 -1.15 9.89 -6.10
N MET A 59 -2.26 9.45 -5.48
CA MET A 59 -3.61 9.74 -5.98
C MET A 59 -3.91 11.24 -6.00
N VAL A 60 -3.52 11.97 -4.94
CA VAL A 60 -3.69 13.43 -4.87
C VAL A 60 -2.87 14.13 -5.94
N GLN A 61 -1.62 13.72 -6.14
CA GLN A 61 -0.75 14.28 -7.20
C GLN A 61 -1.32 14.05 -8.59
N TYR A 62 -1.80 12.83 -8.87
CA TYR A 62 -2.43 12.50 -10.15
C TYR A 62 -3.71 13.32 -10.38
N ALA A 63 -4.56 13.46 -9.35
CA ALA A 63 -5.75 14.30 -9.44
C ALA A 63 -5.41 15.77 -9.71
N GLN A 64 -4.37 16.31 -9.06
CA GLN A 64 -3.88 17.67 -9.31
C GLN A 64 -3.38 17.84 -10.75
N GLN A 65 -2.62 16.87 -11.27
CA GLN A 65 -2.15 16.89 -12.66
C GLN A 65 -3.29 16.79 -13.67
N ALA A 66 -4.27 15.92 -13.43
CA ALA A 66 -5.45 15.78 -14.29
C ALA A 66 -6.26 17.09 -14.35
N LEU A 67 -6.43 17.77 -13.21
CA LEU A 67 -7.09 19.08 -13.14
C LEU A 67 -6.28 20.19 -13.81
N ALA A 68 -4.94 20.14 -13.73
CA ALA A 68 -4.06 21.07 -14.43
C ALA A 68 -4.13 20.87 -15.95
N ASN A 69 -4.12 19.62 -16.41
CA ASN A 69 -4.22 19.29 -17.83
C ASN A 69 -5.61 19.58 -18.43
N GLN A 70 -6.68 19.57 -17.63
CA GLN A 70 -8.03 19.97 -18.07
C GLN A 70 -8.22 21.49 -18.25
N LYS A 71 -7.31 22.33 -17.73
CA LYS A 71 -7.39 23.79 -17.85
C LYS A 71 -6.63 24.36 -19.06
N THR A 72 -6.16 23.49 -19.95
CA THR A 72 -5.53 23.87 -21.23
C THR A 72 -6.48 23.52 -22.36
#